data_AF-R5I1P8-F1
#
_entry.id   AF-R5I1P8-F1
#
_cell.length_a   1.000
_cell.length_b   1.000
_cell.length_c   1.000
_cell.angle_alpha   90.00
_cell.angle_beta   90.00
_cell.angle_gamma   90.00
#
_symmetry.space_group_name_H-M   'P 1'
#
loop_
_entity.id
_entity.type
_entity.pdbx_description
1 polymer ?
#
loop_
_entity_poly.entity_id
_entity_poly.type
_entity_poly.pdbx_seq_one_letter_code
_entity_poly.pdbx_strand_id
1 'polypeptide(L)'
;MKRSVVISVLAGAVLMASVSCEEKHPAPSISIEPTSISVPGEGGTYQVSITSNSTWSALPDVEYIEVSPASGEGDATVNITVGQNPLEGTATSFNVVFTCTSGESTATATLTVNQEAAQPENTVLIDGELYQTAVLADGRTWMVENLRYIPDGMSVSSDPADGSGLWYPNFGSDVAMTDADSIAKYGLLYSPFTAMGIEPGDVNESNYTSFESTQGICPDGWHIPTQAEAEALIQAYWDDDQEGASIDNLDAAGFNTVLGGFVQRNNSGATGRYSSAMPGYIILSTGNSYTVNDEGVITSQNKGLMKTVTTKYQRFTVANIANYGGANVRCIKDAE
;
A
#
# COMPACT_ATOMS: atom_id res chain seq x y z
N MET A 1 -43.13 44.51 16.37
CA MET A 1 -43.96 45.73 16.58
C MET A 1 -45.37 45.47 16.03
N LYS A 2 -46.43 45.56 16.85
CA LYS A 2 -47.82 45.47 16.36
C LYS A 2 -48.11 46.64 15.42
N ARG A 3 -48.59 46.39 14.20
CA ARG A 3 -49.15 47.42 13.31
C ARG A 3 -50.66 47.24 13.22
N SER A 4 -51.41 48.09 13.89
CA SER A 4 -52.86 48.26 13.66
C SER A 4 -53.05 49.33 12.59
N VAL A 5 -53.86 49.06 11.57
CA VAL A 5 -54.26 50.04 10.56
C VAL A 5 -55.72 50.41 10.81
N VAL A 6 -55.98 51.70 11.02
CA VAL A 6 -57.33 52.27 11.04
C VAL A 6 -57.60 52.85 9.67
N ILE A 7 -58.58 52.28 8.95
CA ILE A 7 -59.05 52.79 7.66
C ILE A 7 -60.33 53.59 7.93
N SER A 8 -60.29 54.91 7.77
CA SER A 8 -61.46 55.77 7.72
C SER A 8 -61.78 56.11 6.26
N VAL A 9 -62.98 55.77 5.81
CA VAL A 9 -63.46 56.04 4.45
C VAL A 9 -64.38 57.26 4.46
N LEU A 10 -64.02 58.32 3.73
CA LEU A 10 -64.95 59.33 3.25
C LEU A 10 -64.80 59.46 1.72
N ALA A 11 -65.94 59.29 1.04
CA ALA A 11 -66.26 59.64 -0.34
C ALA A 11 -65.11 59.80 -1.36
N GLY A 12 -64.97 58.79 -2.24
CA GLY A 12 -64.70 59.05 -3.66
C GLY A 12 -63.26 59.31 -4.09
N ALA A 13 -62.30 58.47 -3.70
CA ALA A 13 -61.11 58.11 -4.48
C ALA A 13 -60.37 56.96 -3.77
N VAL A 14 -60.28 55.78 -4.39
CA VAL A 14 -59.41 54.70 -3.89
C VAL A 14 -58.00 55.01 -4.36
N LEU A 15 -57.17 55.58 -3.49
CA LEU A 15 -55.72 55.60 -3.67
C LEU A 15 -55.19 54.22 -3.27
N MET A 16 -54.80 53.38 -4.24
CA MET A 16 -54.03 52.17 -3.94
C MET A 16 -52.58 52.59 -3.63
N ALA A 17 -52.29 52.82 -2.36
CA ALA A 17 -50.91 52.91 -1.89
C ALA A 17 -50.38 51.48 -1.70
N SER A 18 -49.68 50.95 -2.70
CA SER A 18 -48.87 49.74 -2.52
C SER A 18 -47.64 50.09 -1.68
N VAL A 19 -47.69 49.79 -0.39
CA VAL A 19 -46.50 49.80 0.47
C VAL A 19 -45.68 48.57 0.11
N SER A 20 -44.68 48.74 -0.76
CA SER A 20 -43.59 47.76 -0.87
C SER A 20 -42.75 47.89 0.40
N CYS A 21 -42.92 46.96 1.33
CA CYS A 21 -42.05 46.82 2.48
C CYS A 21 -40.88 45.94 2.02
N GLU A 22 -39.76 46.54 1.64
CA GLU A 22 -38.54 45.80 1.33
C GLU A 22 -37.98 45.25 2.64
N GLU A 23 -38.24 43.98 2.93
CA GLU A 23 -37.59 43.28 4.03
C GLU A 23 -36.09 43.25 3.74
N LYS A 24 -35.32 44.08 4.44
CA LYS A 24 -33.87 44.12 4.33
C LYS A 24 -33.29 42.85 4.96
N HIS A 25 -33.27 41.77 4.20
CA HIS A 25 -32.58 40.54 4.60
C HIS A 25 -31.09 40.86 4.84
N PRO A 26 -30.46 40.33 5.90
CA PRO A 26 -29.03 40.49 6.10
C PRO A 26 -28.29 39.91 4.90
N ALA A 27 -27.23 40.58 4.45
CA ALA A 27 -26.41 40.11 3.34
C ALA A 27 -25.90 38.70 3.64
N PRO A 28 -25.95 37.76 2.69
CA PRO A 28 -25.51 36.38 2.91
C PRO A 28 -24.01 36.35 3.26
N SER A 29 -23.65 35.50 4.21
CA SER A 29 -22.28 35.21 4.60
C SER A 29 -22.09 33.71 4.72
N ILE A 30 -21.02 33.19 4.15
CA ILE A 30 -20.63 31.79 4.28
C ILE A 30 -19.10 31.67 4.33
N SER A 31 -18.61 30.81 5.21
CA SER A 31 -17.21 30.39 5.27
C SER A 31 -17.14 28.90 5.61
N ILE A 32 -16.06 28.26 5.22
CA ILE A 32 -15.82 26.84 5.47
C ILE A 32 -14.44 26.62 6.10
N GLU A 33 -14.29 25.55 6.86
CA GLU A 33 -13.01 25.07 7.39
C GLU A 33 -12.98 23.53 7.35
N PRO A 34 -11.96 22.90 6.73
CA PRO A 34 -10.88 23.52 5.96
C PRO A 34 -11.34 24.06 4.60
N THR A 35 -10.54 24.95 3.99
CA THR A 35 -10.73 25.45 2.61
C THR A 35 -10.04 24.57 1.56
N SER A 36 -9.19 23.64 1.98
CA SER A 36 -8.58 22.62 1.11
C SER A 36 -8.39 21.29 1.83
N ILE A 37 -8.58 20.17 1.13
CA ILE A 37 -8.28 18.81 1.61
C ILE A 37 -7.32 18.09 0.66
N SER A 38 -6.49 17.20 1.22
CA SER A 38 -5.62 16.26 0.47
C SER A 38 -6.23 14.87 0.56
N VAL A 39 -6.45 14.22 -0.59
CA VAL A 39 -7.18 12.96 -0.70
C VAL A 39 -6.30 11.93 -1.41
N PRO A 40 -6.13 10.70 -0.87
CA PRO A 40 -5.46 9.61 -1.58
C PRO A 40 -6.14 9.29 -2.91
N GLY A 41 -5.41 8.66 -3.83
CA GLY A 41 -5.96 8.20 -5.10
C GLY A 41 -7.20 7.30 -4.96
N GLU A 42 -7.26 6.49 -3.90
CA GLU A 42 -8.40 5.61 -3.58
C GLU A 42 -9.66 6.35 -3.11
N GLY A 43 -9.53 7.64 -2.74
CA GLY A 43 -10.63 8.42 -2.19
C GLY A 43 -10.74 8.33 -0.67
N GLY A 44 -11.89 8.76 -0.13
CA GLY A 44 -12.16 8.78 1.32
C GLY A 44 -13.28 9.75 1.71
N THR A 45 -13.61 9.78 3.01
CA THR A 45 -14.62 10.70 3.58
C THR A 45 -13.98 11.72 4.52
N TYR A 46 -14.27 12.99 4.29
CA TYR A 46 -13.70 14.13 5.03
C TYR A 46 -14.80 15.03 5.58
N GLN A 47 -14.57 15.63 6.75
CA GLN A 47 -15.51 16.58 7.35
C GLN A 47 -15.12 18.02 7.04
N VAL A 48 -16.11 18.83 6.68
CA VAL A 48 -15.97 20.28 6.49
C VAL A 48 -17.01 21.00 7.35
N SER A 49 -16.55 21.93 8.18
CA SER A 49 -17.41 22.81 8.96
C SER A 49 -17.84 24.00 8.13
N ILE A 50 -19.12 24.36 8.20
CA ILE A 50 -19.73 25.50 7.52
C ILE A 50 -20.20 26.50 8.58
N THR A 51 -19.85 27.77 8.41
CA THR A 51 -20.44 28.88 9.15
C THR A 51 -21.28 29.71 8.20
N SER A 52 -22.58 29.85 8.46
CA SER A 52 -23.51 30.56 7.58
C SER A 52 -24.58 31.34 8.34
N ASN A 53 -25.01 32.46 7.79
CA ASN A 53 -26.12 33.25 8.35
C ASN A 53 -27.47 32.98 7.67
N SER A 54 -27.53 32.06 6.71
CA SER A 54 -28.75 31.74 5.96
C SER A 54 -28.76 30.31 5.43
N THR A 55 -29.68 30.00 4.52
CA THR A 55 -29.73 28.72 3.80
C THR A 55 -28.59 28.61 2.80
N TRP A 56 -28.03 27.43 2.68
CA TRP A 56 -26.94 27.14 1.76
C TRP A 56 -27.14 25.82 1.02
N SER A 57 -26.50 25.71 -0.15
CA SER A 57 -26.35 24.48 -0.92
C SER A 57 -24.88 24.24 -1.25
N ALA A 58 -24.51 23.00 -1.47
CA ALA A 58 -23.17 22.57 -1.87
C ALA A 58 -23.25 21.80 -3.18
N LEU A 59 -22.40 22.15 -4.13
CA LEU A 59 -22.35 21.50 -5.43
C LEU A 59 -20.88 21.17 -5.78
N PRO A 60 -20.53 19.88 -5.98
CA PRO A 60 -19.22 19.48 -6.49
C PRO A 60 -19.12 19.71 -8.00
N ASP A 61 -17.91 19.99 -8.49
CA ASP A 61 -17.62 20.15 -9.93
C ASP A 61 -17.57 18.80 -10.70
N VAL A 62 -17.55 17.67 -9.99
CA VAL A 62 -17.50 16.31 -10.55
C VAL A 62 -18.46 15.35 -9.85
N GLU A 63 -18.94 14.34 -10.59
CA GLU A 63 -20.00 13.42 -10.12
C GLU A 63 -19.53 12.37 -9.09
N TYR A 64 -18.22 12.12 -8.97
CA TYR A 64 -17.67 11.15 -8.01
C TYR A 64 -17.30 11.78 -6.65
N ILE A 65 -17.67 13.03 -6.43
CA ILE A 65 -17.64 13.67 -5.12
C ILE A 65 -19.09 13.82 -4.63
N GLU A 66 -19.38 13.28 -3.46
CA GLU A 66 -20.68 13.40 -2.81
C GLU A 66 -20.59 14.30 -1.58
N VAL A 67 -21.60 15.15 -1.37
CA VAL A 67 -21.70 16.04 -0.21
C VAL A 67 -22.93 15.66 0.60
N SER A 68 -22.77 15.41 1.90
CA SER A 68 -23.88 15.02 2.78
C SER A 68 -23.83 15.73 4.13
N PRO A 69 -24.83 16.56 4.49
CA PRO A 69 -25.94 17.01 3.63
C PRO A 69 -25.49 17.99 2.54
N ALA A 70 -26.08 17.91 1.33
CA ALA A 70 -25.80 18.82 0.22
C ALA A 70 -26.46 20.22 0.35
N SER A 71 -27.27 20.43 1.37
CA SER A 71 -27.91 21.71 1.68
C SER A 71 -28.28 21.79 3.15
N GLY A 72 -28.36 23.00 3.69
CA GLY A 72 -28.74 23.22 5.08
C GLY A 72 -29.06 24.69 5.39
N GLU A 73 -29.19 25.00 6.67
CA GLU A 73 -29.43 26.35 7.17
C GLU A 73 -28.53 26.61 8.37
N GLY A 74 -27.92 27.80 8.40
CA GLY A 74 -26.99 28.17 9.46
C GLY A 74 -25.73 27.32 9.47
N ASP A 75 -25.09 27.25 10.63
CA ASP A 75 -23.86 26.50 10.83
C ASP A 75 -24.11 24.98 10.76
N ALA A 76 -23.19 24.26 10.12
CA ALA A 76 -23.33 22.82 9.91
C ALA A 76 -21.97 22.13 9.78
N THR A 77 -21.98 20.80 9.79
CA THR A 77 -20.85 19.97 9.36
C THR A 77 -21.33 19.06 8.25
N VAL A 78 -20.57 19.00 7.16
CA VAL A 78 -20.86 18.14 6.00
C VAL A 78 -19.75 17.12 5.83
N ASN A 79 -20.12 15.92 5.38
CA ASN A 79 -19.19 14.93 4.88
C ASN A 79 -18.99 15.13 3.37
N ILE A 80 -17.74 15.17 2.95
CA ILE A 80 -17.30 15.14 1.56
C ILE A 80 -16.75 13.74 1.30
N THR A 81 -17.49 12.93 0.54
CA THR A 81 -17.05 11.58 0.13
C THR A 81 -16.49 11.68 -1.27
N VAL A 82 -15.22 11.35 -1.43
CA VAL A 82 -14.52 11.35 -2.73
C VAL A 82 -14.29 9.90 -3.13
N GLY A 83 -14.76 9.51 -4.32
CA GLY A 83 -14.46 8.20 -4.91
C GLY A 83 -13.02 8.09 -5.44
N GLN A 84 -12.64 6.90 -5.89
CA GLN A 84 -11.33 6.65 -6.50
C GLN A 84 -11.10 7.58 -7.70
N ASN A 85 -9.88 8.11 -7.83
CA ASN A 85 -9.47 8.92 -8.96
C ASN A 85 -9.51 8.05 -10.24
N PRO A 86 -10.31 8.40 -11.26
CA PRO A 86 -10.41 7.58 -12.47
C PRO A 86 -9.19 7.72 -13.41
N LEU A 87 -8.25 8.61 -13.11
CA LEU A 87 -7.05 8.85 -13.92
C LEU A 87 -5.83 8.20 -13.26
N GLU A 88 -5.38 7.09 -13.86
CA GLU A 88 -4.14 6.42 -13.46
C GLU A 88 -2.93 7.36 -13.62
N GLY A 89 -2.08 7.39 -12.60
CA GLY A 89 -0.82 8.14 -12.64
C GLY A 89 -0.95 9.66 -12.72
N THR A 90 -2.17 10.22 -12.62
CA THR A 90 -2.41 11.67 -12.72
C THR A 90 -3.18 12.18 -11.51
N ALA A 91 -2.55 13.06 -10.72
CA ALA A 91 -3.24 13.79 -9.66
C ALA A 91 -4.24 14.80 -10.23
N THR A 92 -5.31 15.03 -9.50
CA THR A 92 -6.44 15.86 -9.93
C THR A 92 -6.84 16.87 -8.85
N SER A 93 -7.52 17.94 -9.27
CA SER A 93 -8.01 18.98 -8.35
C SER A 93 -9.42 19.40 -8.76
N PHE A 94 -10.34 19.40 -7.80
CA PHE A 94 -11.75 19.73 -7.99
C PHE A 94 -12.21 20.73 -6.95
N ASN A 95 -13.35 21.37 -7.21
CA ASN A 95 -13.99 22.22 -6.22
C ASN A 95 -15.32 21.67 -5.76
N VAL A 96 -15.64 21.95 -4.50
CA VAL A 96 -17.00 21.95 -3.99
C VAL A 96 -17.37 23.39 -3.67
N VAL A 97 -18.39 23.92 -4.35
CA VAL A 97 -18.84 25.29 -4.18
C VAL A 97 -20.03 25.32 -3.24
N PHE A 98 -19.87 26.00 -2.12
CA PHE A 98 -20.92 26.28 -1.16
C PHE A 98 -21.55 27.63 -1.46
N THR A 99 -22.86 27.67 -1.69
CA THR A 99 -23.60 28.89 -2.04
C THR A 99 -24.60 29.20 -0.94
N CYS A 100 -24.44 30.33 -0.27
CA CYS A 100 -25.39 30.87 0.70
C CYS A 100 -26.26 31.93 0.02
N THR A 101 -27.58 31.82 0.17
CA THR A 101 -28.55 32.74 -0.44
C THR A 101 -29.42 33.37 0.63
N SER A 102 -29.57 34.69 0.58
CA SER A 102 -30.44 35.47 1.47
C SER A 102 -31.16 36.53 0.64
N GLY A 103 -32.47 36.34 0.41
CA GLY A 103 -33.22 37.13 -0.57
C GLY A 103 -32.68 36.95 -1.99
N GLU A 104 -32.41 38.06 -2.69
CA GLU A 104 -31.82 38.05 -4.04
C GLU A 104 -30.29 38.07 -4.05
N SER A 105 -29.65 38.08 -2.88
CA SER A 105 -28.19 38.12 -2.75
C SER A 105 -27.61 36.73 -2.51
N THR A 106 -26.40 36.48 -3.04
CA THR A 106 -25.65 35.24 -2.86
C THR A 106 -24.23 35.49 -2.38
N ALA A 107 -23.69 34.61 -1.54
CA ALA A 107 -22.28 34.53 -1.17
C ALA A 107 -21.76 33.10 -1.38
N THR A 108 -20.49 32.95 -1.73
CA THR A 108 -19.90 31.63 -2.02
C THR A 108 -18.63 31.38 -1.23
N ALA A 109 -18.42 30.13 -0.85
CA ALA A 109 -17.15 29.61 -0.34
C ALA A 109 -16.76 28.37 -1.14
N THR A 110 -15.46 28.14 -1.35
CA THR A 110 -14.96 27.07 -2.21
C THR A 110 -14.02 26.18 -1.43
N LEU A 111 -14.31 24.88 -1.41
CA LEU A 111 -13.39 23.84 -0.96
C LEU A 111 -12.58 23.35 -2.17
N THR A 112 -11.26 23.40 -2.06
CA THR A 112 -10.36 22.73 -3.04
C THR A 112 -10.07 21.30 -2.60
N VAL A 113 -10.42 20.32 -3.42
CA VAL A 113 -10.13 18.90 -3.20
C VAL A 113 -8.94 18.53 -4.07
N ASN A 114 -7.76 18.34 -3.46
CA ASN A 114 -6.57 17.88 -4.17
C ASN A 114 -6.47 16.37 -4.00
N GLN A 115 -6.73 15.63 -5.07
CA GLN A 115 -6.70 14.17 -5.07
C GLN A 115 -5.42 13.68 -5.75
N GLU A 116 -4.70 12.78 -5.09
CA GLU A 116 -3.52 12.15 -5.64
C GLU A 116 -3.87 11.26 -6.85
N ALA A 117 -2.86 10.87 -7.63
CA ALA A 117 -3.05 9.89 -8.68
C ALA A 117 -3.57 8.57 -8.09
N ALA A 118 -4.49 7.90 -8.80
CA ALA A 118 -4.79 6.51 -8.46
C ALA A 118 -3.52 5.67 -8.64
N GLN A 119 -3.29 4.75 -7.69
CA GLN A 119 -2.25 3.76 -7.87
C GLN A 119 -2.65 2.83 -9.02
N PRO A 120 -1.71 2.41 -9.89
CA PRO A 120 -2.05 1.44 -10.93
C PRO A 120 -2.70 0.20 -10.32
N GLU A 121 -3.71 -0.35 -10.99
CA GLU A 121 -4.36 -1.56 -10.51
C GLU A 121 -3.34 -2.68 -10.27
N ASN A 122 -3.61 -3.53 -9.27
CA ASN A 122 -2.75 -4.64 -8.90
C ASN A 122 -1.31 -4.22 -8.54
N THR A 123 -1.12 -3.04 -7.98
CA THR A 123 0.18 -2.62 -7.43
C THR A 123 0.12 -2.30 -5.94
N VAL A 124 1.29 -2.28 -5.31
CA VAL A 124 1.48 -1.78 -3.94
C VAL A 124 2.69 -0.86 -3.91
N LEU A 125 2.56 0.29 -3.26
CA LEU A 125 3.62 1.28 -3.10
C LEU A 125 4.41 1.00 -1.82
N ILE A 126 5.72 0.90 -1.94
CA ILE A 126 6.65 0.70 -0.81
C ILE A 126 7.78 1.71 -0.98
N ASP A 127 7.92 2.64 -0.04
CA ASP A 127 8.96 3.69 -0.04
C ASP A 127 9.12 4.42 -1.39
N GLY A 128 7.99 4.79 -2.01
CA GLY A 128 7.97 5.50 -3.29
C GLY A 128 8.13 4.62 -4.54
N GLU A 129 8.35 3.31 -4.38
CA GLU A 129 8.48 2.35 -5.49
C GLU A 129 7.23 1.47 -5.61
N LEU A 130 6.74 1.28 -6.85
CA LEU A 130 5.59 0.42 -7.13
C LEU A 130 6.05 -1.02 -7.36
N TYR A 131 5.31 -1.96 -6.78
CA TYR A 131 5.50 -3.39 -6.94
C TYR A 131 4.23 -4.01 -7.51
N GLN A 132 4.38 -4.82 -8.55
CA GLN A 132 3.29 -5.58 -9.14
C GLN A 132 2.82 -6.69 -8.19
N THR A 133 1.51 -6.89 -8.18
CA THR A 133 0.81 -7.92 -7.40
C THR A 133 -0.13 -8.71 -8.31
N ALA A 134 -0.47 -9.93 -7.90
CA ALA A 134 -1.48 -10.72 -8.60
C ALA A 134 -2.21 -11.65 -7.63
N VAL A 135 -3.50 -11.88 -7.86
CA VAL A 135 -4.23 -12.99 -7.24
C VAL A 135 -3.86 -14.26 -7.99
N LEU A 136 -3.19 -15.19 -7.32
CA LEU A 136 -2.75 -16.46 -7.92
C LEU A 136 -3.78 -17.58 -7.68
N ALA A 137 -3.57 -18.74 -8.31
CA ALA A 137 -4.50 -19.87 -8.25
C ALA A 137 -4.70 -20.47 -6.84
N ASP A 138 -3.85 -20.14 -5.87
CA ASP A 138 -4.04 -20.45 -4.45
C ASP A 138 -5.04 -19.51 -3.75
N GLY A 139 -5.59 -18.54 -4.48
CA GLY A 139 -6.57 -17.56 -4.01
C GLY A 139 -5.97 -16.39 -3.25
N ARG A 140 -4.64 -16.29 -3.15
CA ARG A 140 -3.95 -15.22 -2.40
C ARG A 140 -3.40 -14.16 -3.33
N THR A 141 -3.30 -12.94 -2.80
CA THR A 141 -2.62 -11.83 -3.47
C THR A 141 -1.14 -11.85 -3.12
N TRP A 142 -0.30 -12.13 -4.11
CA TRP A 142 1.15 -12.15 -3.98
C TRP A 142 1.77 -10.91 -4.60
N MET A 143 2.85 -10.40 -4.01
CA MET A 143 3.83 -9.63 -4.79
C MET A 143 4.46 -10.57 -5.80
N VAL A 144 4.48 -10.16 -7.07
CA VAL A 144 5.05 -10.96 -8.16
C VAL A 144 6.44 -10.50 -8.58
N GLU A 145 6.96 -9.45 -7.95
CA GLU A 145 8.34 -8.99 -8.11
C GLU A 145 9.14 -9.21 -6.83
N ASN A 146 10.47 -9.33 -6.98
CA ASN A 146 11.35 -9.41 -5.83
C ASN A 146 11.49 -8.04 -5.18
N LEU A 147 11.49 -8.01 -3.85
CA LEU A 147 11.58 -6.76 -3.09
C LEU A 147 12.92 -6.05 -3.35
N ARG A 148 12.86 -4.72 -3.46
CA ARG A 148 13.99 -3.80 -3.65
C ARG A 148 14.10 -2.76 -2.52
N TYR A 149 13.26 -2.91 -1.49
CA TYR A 149 13.16 -2.01 -0.35
C TYR A 149 14.44 -2.03 0.50
N ILE A 150 14.91 -0.86 0.90
CA ILE A 150 16.08 -0.71 1.77
C ILE A 150 15.56 -0.26 3.14
N PRO A 151 15.61 -1.12 4.18
CA PRO A 151 15.15 -0.74 5.51
C PRO A 151 15.93 0.46 6.07
N ASP A 152 15.25 1.27 6.87
CA ASP A 152 15.84 2.44 7.53
C ASP A 152 17.15 2.11 8.25
N GLY A 153 18.18 2.91 7.99
CA GLY A 153 19.50 2.75 8.60
C GLY A 153 20.35 1.63 8.02
N MET A 154 19.86 0.88 7.03
CA MET A 154 20.65 -0.10 6.29
C MET A 154 21.27 0.48 5.02
N SER A 155 22.29 -0.21 4.51
CA SER A 155 22.88 0.05 3.21
C SER A 155 23.14 -1.26 2.50
N VAL A 156 22.98 -1.28 1.18
CA VAL A 156 23.17 -2.50 0.38
C VAL A 156 24.65 -2.78 0.19
N SER A 157 25.10 -3.98 0.55
CA SER A 157 26.50 -4.38 0.44
C SER A 157 26.80 -5.21 -0.81
N SER A 158 27.99 -5.03 -1.36
CA SER A 158 28.55 -5.90 -2.40
C SER A 158 29.41 -7.02 -1.84
N ASP A 159 29.68 -7.06 -0.52
CA ASP A 159 30.54 -8.04 0.12
C ASP A 159 29.76 -8.92 1.12
N PRO A 160 29.38 -10.14 0.73
CA PRO A 160 28.74 -11.10 1.62
C PRO A 160 29.51 -11.44 2.91
N ALA A 161 30.83 -11.22 2.95
CA ALA A 161 31.64 -11.53 4.12
C ALA A 161 31.38 -10.58 5.30
N ASP A 162 30.82 -9.40 5.04
CA ASP A 162 30.54 -8.39 6.08
C ASP A 162 29.39 -8.77 7.01
N GLY A 163 28.52 -9.69 6.58
CA GLY A 163 27.34 -10.09 7.35
C GLY A 163 26.29 -8.99 7.52
N SER A 164 26.25 -7.99 6.63
CA SER A 164 25.34 -6.84 6.69
C SER A 164 23.85 -7.18 6.65
N GLY A 165 23.49 -8.35 6.12
CA GLY A 165 22.10 -8.80 6.04
C GLY A 165 21.33 -8.26 4.84
N LEU A 166 21.94 -7.38 4.05
CA LEU A 166 21.36 -6.79 2.84
C LEU A 166 22.41 -6.64 1.75
N TRP A 167 22.21 -7.31 0.62
CA TRP A 167 23.18 -7.39 -0.46
C TRP A 167 22.57 -7.15 -1.84
N TYR A 168 23.41 -6.73 -2.77
CA TYR A 168 23.06 -6.66 -4.19
C TYR A 168 22.79 -8.06 -4.77
N PRO A 169 21.97 -8.18 -5.81
CA PRO A 169 21.77 -9.46 -6.49
C PRO A 169 23.06 -9.94 -7.16
N ASN A 170 23.13 -11.24 -7.41
CA ASN A 170 24.15 -11.87 -8.22
C ASN A 170 23.49 -12.87 -9.17
N PHE A 171 23.86 -12.91 -10.45
CA PHE A 171 23.29 -13.90 -11.36
C PHE A 171 24.35 -14.45 -12.32
N GLY A 172 24.46 -15.79 -12.36
CA GLY A 172 25.43 -16.49 -13.22
C GLY A 172 26.91 -16.23 -12.88
N SER A 173 27.18 -15.57 -11.76
CA SER A 173 28.50 -15.11 -11.32
C SER A 173 28.54 -15.06 -9.78
N ASP A 174 29.74 -15.05 -9.21
CA ASP A 174 29.99 -14.79 -7.77
C ASP A 174 30.25 -13.30 -7.47
N VAL A 175 29.92 -12.42 -8.41
CA VAL A 175 30.07 -10.96 -8.32
C VAL A 175 28.71 -10.28 -8.19
N ALA A 176 28.64 -9.29 -7.29
CA ALA A 176 27.48 -8.42 -7.11
C ALA A 176 27.13 -7.61 -8.38
N MET A 177 25.85 -7.44 -8.66
CA MET A 177 25.32 -6.60 -9.73
C MET A 177 24.72 -5.32 -9.12
N THR A 178 25.44 -4.20 -9.25
CA THR A 178 25.11 -2.94 -8.55
C THR A 178 24.38 -1.91 -9.42
N ASP A 179 24.15 -2.22 -10.69
CA ASP A 179 23.43 -1.34 -11.60
C ASP A 179 21.92 -1.38 -11.37
N ALA A 180 21.24 -0.26 -11.64
CA ALA A 180 19.82 -0.09 -11.40
C ALA A 180 18.95 -1.10 -12.17
N ASP A 181 19.33 -1.46 -13.41
CA ASP A 181 18.58 -2.41 -14.23
C ASP A 181 18.60 -3.82 -13.62
N SER A 182 19.76 -4.23 -13.10
CA SER A 182 19.90 -5.50 -12.39
C SER A 182 19.11 -5.51 -11.10
N ILE A 183 19.13 -4.43 -10.31
CA ILE A 183 18.34 -4.32 -9.07
C ILE A 183 16.84 -4.37 -9.40
N ALA A 184 16.39 -3.62 -10.42
CA ALA A 184 15.01 -3.62 -10.88
C ALA A 184 14.54 -5.02 -11.28
N LYS A 185 15.37 -5.75 -12.03
CA LYS A 185 15.07 -7.09 -12.54
C LYS A 185 15.12 -8.19 -11.48
N TYR A 186 16.11 -8.16 -10.61
CA TYR A 186 16.45 -9.28 -9.74
C TYR A 186 16.05 -9.08 -8.28
N GLY A 187 15.74 -7.85 -7.86
CA GLY A 187 15.55 -7.52 -6.46
C GLY A 187 16.85 -7.46 -5.66
N LEU A 188 16.74 -7.19 -4.37
CA LEU A 188 17.85 -7.31 -3.42
C LEU A 188 17.83 -8.68 -2.73
N LEU A 189 18.96 -9.01 -2.10
CA LEU A 189 19.11 -10.21 -1.28
C LEU A 189 19.13 -9.83 0.19
N TYR A 190 18.24 -10.42 0.97
CA TYR A 190 18.07 -10.16 2.39
C TYR A 190 18.46 -11.41 3.17
N SER A 191 19.07 -11.26 4.34
CA SER A 191 19.10 -12.37 5.29
C SER A 191 17.68 -12.64 5.82
N PRO A 192 17.31 -13.90 6.13
CA PRO A 192 16.05 -14.16 6.81
C PRO A 192 15.84 -13.34 8.10
N PHE A 193 16.90 -13.02 8.84
CA PHE A 193 16.82 -12.11 9.99
C PHE A 193 16.36 -10.70 9.57
N THR A 194 17.03 -10.12 8.58
CA THR A 194 16.66 -8.81 8.01
C THR A 194 15.24 -8.82 7.46
N ALA A 195 14.87 -9.85 6.68
CA ALA A 195 13.55 -9.96 6.08
C ALA A 195 12.42 -9.99 7.13
N MET A 196 12.66 -10.67 8.26
CA MET A 196 11.71 -10.74 9.37
C MET A 196 11.77 -9.53 10.32
N GLY A 197 12.74 -8.63 10.15
CA GLY A 197 12.95 -7.47 11.04
C GLY A 197 13.45 -7.86 12.43
N ILE A 198 14.28 -8.90 12.54
CA ILE A 198 14.79 -9.42 13.82
C ILE A 198 16.32 -9.47 13.83
N GLU A 199 16.92 -9.35 15.01
CA GLU A 199 18.35 -9.51 15.17
C GLU A 199 18.74 -10.98 15.33
N PRO A 200 19.92 -11.43 14.80
CA PRO A 200 20.36 -12.81 14.97
C PRO A 200 20.44 -13.29 16.43
N GLY A 201 20.67 -12.37 17.37
CA GLY A 201 20.73 -12.65 18.81
C GLY A 201 19.37 -12.88 19.49
N ASP A 202 18.27 -12.50 18.83
CA ASP A 202 16.92 -12.66 19.36
C ASP A 202 16.35 -14.07 19.13
N VAL A 203 16.99 -14.84 18.24
CA VAL A 203 16.57 -16.21 17.88
C VAL A 203 17.35 -17.24 18.69
N ASN A 204 16.64 -18.20 19.25
CA ASN A 204 17.19 -19.30 20.05
C ASN A 204 16.35 -20.58 19.90
N GLU A 205 16.79 -21.65 20.57
CA GLU A 205 16.16 -22.97 20.50
C GLU A 205 14.67 -22.96 20.91
N SER A 206 14.24 -22.04 21.77
CA SER A 206 12.86 -21.99 22.27
C SER A 206 11.91 -21.18 21.39
N ASN A 207 12.42 -20.30 20.52
CA ASN A 207 11.57 -19.34 19.79
C ASN A 207 11.81 -19.28 18.27
N TYR A 208 12.67 -20.14 17.69
CA TYR A 208 12.97 -20.08 16.26
C TYR A 208 11.77 -20.27 15.33
N THR A 209 10.66 -20.81 15.83
CA THR A 209 9.38 -20.94 15.08
C THR A 209 8.37 -19.84 15.37
N SER A 210 8.68 -18.89 16.25
CA SER A 210 7.70 -17.89 16.75
C SER A 210 7.50 -16.68 15.83
N PHE A 211 8.18 -16.63 14.69
CA PHE A 211 8.17 -15.50 13.75
C PHE A 211 7.30 -15.73 12.51
N GLU A 212 6.52 -16.81 12.51
CA GLU A 212 5.62 -17.16 11.42
C GLU A 212 4.60 -16.05 11.15
N SER A 213 4.34 -15.74 9.88
CA SER A 213 3.47 -14.65 9.43
C SER A 213 3.88 -13.24 9.90
N THR A 214 5.15 -13.02 10.26
CA THR A 214 5.61 -11.66 10.58
C THR A 214 5.50 -10.73 9.36
N GLN A 215 5.10 -9.48 9.59
CA GLN A 215 5.18 -8.42 8.59
C GLN A 215 6.62 -8.23 8.11
N GLY A 216 7.57 -8.11 9.05
CA GLY A 216 8.98 -7.90 8.72
C GLY A 216 9.17 -6.67 7.84
N ILE A 217 9.89 -6.83 6.73
CA ILE A 217 10.13 -5.75 5.74
C ILE A 217 8.99 -5.57 4.72
N CYS A 218 7.89 -6.30 4.86
CA CYS A 218 6.70 -6.10 4.04
C CYS A 218 5.96 -4.81 4.46
N PRO A 219 5.20 -4.19 3.52
CA PRO A 219 4.36 -3.04 3.84
C PRO A 219 3.20 -3.43 4.75
N ASP A 220 2.55 -2.44 5.36
CA ASP A 220 1.39 -2.65 6.24
C ASP A 220 0.28 -3.43 5.52
N GLY A 221 -0.29 -4.42 6.19
CA GLY A 221 -1.30 -5.34 5.63
C GLY A 221 -0.72 -6.43 4.73
N TRP A 222 0.61 -6.66 4.79
CA TRP A 222 1.31 -7.73 4.11
C TRP A 222 2.31 -8.42 5.04
N HIS A 223 2.62 -9.68 4.77
CA HIS A 223 3.58 -10.45 5.56
C HIS A 223 4.55 -11.28 4.72
N ILE A 224 5.65 -11.71 5.37
CA ILE A 224 6.60 -12.67 4.80
C ILE A 224 5.92 -14.05 4.77
N PRO A 225 5.78 -14.68 3.58
CA PRO A 225 5.00 -15.89 3.39
C PRO A 225 5.38 -17.02 4.35
N THR A 226 4.40 -17.81 4.75
CA THR A 226 4.62 -19.03 5.54
C THR A 226 4.93 -20.24 4.65
N GLN A 227 5.40 -21.33 5.26
CA GLN A 227 5.51 -22.62 4.59
C GLN A 227 4.16 -23.10 4.06
N ALA A 228 3.08 -22.95 4.84
CA ALA A 228 1.76 -23.43 4.44
C ALA A 228 1.24 -22.69 3.18
N GLU A 229 1.51 -21.39 3.09
CA GLU A 229 1.14 -20.59 1.92
C GLU A 229 2.00 -20.90 0.70
N ALA A 230 3.30 -21.09 0.90
CA ALA A 230 4.20 -21.57 -0.13
C ALA A 230 3.78 -22.96 -0.67
N GLU A 231 3.37 -23.87 0.21
CA GLU A 231 2.86 -25.20 -0.17
C GLU A 231 1.52 -25.11 -0.90
N ALA A 232 0.62 -24.21 -0.49
CA ALA A 232 -0.62 -23.95 -1.20
C ALA A 232 -0.36 -23.43 -2.62
N LEU A 233 0.57 -22.49 -2.79
CA LEU A 233 1.01 -22.02 -4.10
C LEU A 233 1.61 -23.17 -4.93
N ILE A 234 2.50 -23.97 -4.33
CA ILE A 234 3.10 -25.11 -5.02
C ILE A 234 2.03 -26.07 -5.52
N GLN A 235 1.05 -26.39 -4.67
CA GLN A 235 -0.02 -27.31 -5.01
C GLN A 235 -0.94 -26.76 -6.11
N ALA A 236 -1.17 -25.43 -6.14
CA ALA A 236 -1.99 -24.79 -7.15
C ALA A 236 -1.35 -24.82 -8.55
N TYR A 237 -0.03 -24.88 -8.62
CA TYR A 237 0.75 -24.93 -9.87
C TYR A 237 1.54 -26.24 -10.05
N TRP A 238 1.15 -27.28 -9.32
CA TRP A 238 1.84 -28.57 -9.32
C TRP A 238 1.84 -29.19 -10.72
N ASP A 239 3.00 -29.66 -11.14
CA ASP A 239 3.19 -30.44 -12.36
C ASP A 239 3.89 -31.75 -12.00
N ASP A 240 3.30 -32.88 -12.41
CA ASP A 240 3.77 -34.21 -12.04
C ASP A 240 5.13 -34.56 -12.65
N ASP A 241 5.45 -34.05 -13.85
CA ASP A 241 6.75 -34.26 -14.49
C ASP A 241 7.83 -33.42 -13.82
N GLN A 242 7.44 -32.22 -13.36
CA GLN A 242 8.30 -31.37 -12.56
C GLN A 242 8.41 -31.85 -11.11
N GLU A 243 7.47 -32.63 -10.58
CA GLU A 243 7.36 -32.97 -9.16
C GLU A 243 7.45 -31.71 -8.26
N GLY A 244 6.75 -30.63 -8.64
CA GLY A 244 6.75 -29.33 -7.97
C GLY A 244 5.96 -28.28 -8.75
N ALA A 245 5.97 -27.02 -8.30
CA ALA A 245 5.29 -25.96 -9.06
C ALA A 245 6.08 -25.61 -10.31
N SER A 246 5.46 -25.77 -11.48
CA SER A 246 6.10 -25.48 -12.77
C SER A 246 6.44 -23.99 -12.91
N ILE A 247 7.68 -23.69 -13.28
CA ILE A 247 8.15 -22.31 -13.55
C ILE A 247 7.32 -21.69 -14.68
N ASP A 248 7.11 -22.42 -15.77
CA ASP A 248 6.40 -21.90 -16.94
C ASP A 248 4.94 -21.57 -16.61
N ASN A 249 4.29 -22.41 -15.79
CA ASN A 249 2.90 -22.16 -15.36
C ASN A 249 2.81 -20.95 -14.42
N LEU A 250 3.78 -20.80 -13.50
CA LEU A 250 3.87 -19.63 -12.63
C LEU A 250 4.12 -18.34 -13.43
N ASP A 251 5.03 -18.37 -14.40
CA ASP A 251 5.31 -17.24 -15.28
C ASP A 251 4.12 -16.87 -16.16
N ALA A 252 3.40 -17.87 -16.70
CA ALA A 252 2.15 -17.66 -17.44
C ALA A 252 1.06 -17.03 -16.58
N ALA A 253 1.07 -17.27 -15.27
CA ALA A 253 0.17 -16.64 -14.29
C ALA A 253 0.68 -15.29 -13.76
N GLY A 254 1.81 -14.79 -14.26
CA GLY A 254 2.34 -13.49 -13.90
C GLY A 254 3.19 -13.48 -12.63
N PHE A 255 3.53 -14.64 -12.03
CA PHE A 255 4.37 -14.68 -10.83
C PHE A 255 5.81 -14.21 -11.08
N ASN A 256 6.28 -14.03 -12.33
CA ASN A 256 7.65 -13.64 -12.68
C ASN A 256 8.72 -14.38 -11.87
N THR A 257 9.15 -15.55 -12.32
CA THR A 257 10.03 -16.43 -11.55
C THR A 257 11.50 -16.00 -11.52
N VAL A 258 11.86 -14.83 -12.05
CA VAL A 258 13.25 -14.34 -12.09
C VAL A 258 13.74 -14.02 -10.67
N LEU A 259 14.88 -14.60 -10.27
CA LEU A 259 15.50 -14.43 -8.96
C LEU A 259 16.94 -13.91 -9.07
N GLY A 260 17.40 -13.21 -8.04
CA GLY A 260 18.66 -12.49 -7.97
C GLY A 260 19.82 -13.23 -7.33
N GLY A 261 19.82 -14.56 -7.37
CA GLY A 261 20.89 -15.39 -6.84
C GLY A 261 20.78 -15.69 -5.35
N PHE A 262 21.92 -15.87 -4.69
CA PHE A 262 21.98 -16.39 -3.34
C PHE A 262 23.31 -16.08 -2.65
N VAL A 263 23.23 -15.56 -1.43
CA VAL A 263 24.38 -15.48 -0.51
C VAL A 263 24.41 -16.74 0.36
N GLN A 264 25.49 -17.50 0.24
CA GLN A 264 25.76 -18.67 1.06
C GLN A 264 26.47 -18.27 2.35
N ARG A 265 25.80 -18.48 3.49
CA ARG A 265 26.42 -18.44 4.82
C ARG A 265 25.64 -19.36 5.75
N ASN A 266 26.18 -20.57 5.98
CA ASN A 266 25.39 -21.67 6.55
C ASN A 266 25.19 -21.59 8.06
N ASN A 267 26.06 -20.86 8.78
CA ASN A 267 26.05 -20.73 10.23
C ASN A 267 26.76 -19.45 10.66
N SER A 268 26.71 -19.12 11.96
CA SER A 268 27.27 -17.87 12.51
C SER A 268 28.79 -17.74 12.31
N GLY A 269 29.52 -18.86 12.25
CA GLY A 269 30.97 -18.91 12.07
C GLY A 269 31.44 -18.94 10.62
N ALA A 270 30.53 -19.09 9.65
CA ALA A 270 30.88 -19.12 8.23
C ALA A 270 31.07 -17.71 7.65
N THR A 271 32.00 -17.57 6.72
CA THR A 271 32.14 -16.38 5.87
C THR A 271 31.15 -16.44 4.71
N GLY A 272 30.39 -15.37 4.50
CA GLY A 272 29.43 -15.27 3.39
C GLY A 272 30.12 -15.22 2.02
N ARG A 273 29.44 -15.74 0.99
CA ARG A 273 29.88 -15.69 -0.41
C ARG A 273 28.69 -15.73 -1.36
N TYR A 274 28.79 -15.10 -2.52
CA TYR A 274 27.80 -15.26 -3.58
C TYR A 274 27.87 -16.65 -4.22
N SER A 275 26.72 -17.16 -4.63
CA SER A 275 26.59 -18.42 -5.35
C SER A 275 26.47 -18.20 -6.85
N SER A 276 27.41 -18.70 -7.64
CA SER A 276 27.31 -18.67 -9.12
C SER A 276 26.37 -19.73 -9.70
N ALA A 277 25.93 -20.71 -8.90
CA ALA A 277 25.25 -21.92 -9.37
C ALA A 277 23.79 -22.08 -8.91
N MET A 278 23.31 -21.27 -7.95
CA MET A 278 21.95 -21.36 -7.44
C MET A 278 21.09 -20.21 -7.94
N PRO A 279 19.95 -20.47 -8.59
CA PRO A 279 19.06 -19.41 -9.05
C PRO A 279 18.39 -18.66 -7.88
N GLY A 280 18.33 -19.26 -6.68
CA GLY A 280 17.96 -18.55 -5.45
C GLY A 280 16.76 -19.16 -4.72
N TYR A 281 16.33 -18.44 -3.68
CA TYR A 281 15.14 -18.73 -2.89
C TYR A 281 14.27 -17.48 -2.77
N ILE A 282 12.99 -17.68 -2.46
CA ILE A 282 12.17 -16.66 -1.80
C ILE A 282 12.05 -17.06 -0.33
N ILE A 283 12.37 -16.13 0.57
CA ILE A 283 12.38 -16.37 2.03
C ILE A 283 10.96 -16.58 2.56
N LEU A 284 10.81 -17.54 3.48
CA LEU A 284 9.59 -17.77 4.24
C LEU A 284 9.82 -17.49 5.73
N SER A 285 8.75 -17.14 6.45
CA SER A 285 8.77 -16.82 7.87
C SER A 285 8.79 -18.05 8.79
N THR A 286 8.44 -19.23 8.27
CA THR A 286 8.40 -20.48 9.04
C THR A 286 9.82 -20.95 9.39
N GLY A 287 10.13 -20.97 10.68
CA GLY A 287 11.37 -21.52 11.23
C GLY A 287 11.47 -23.04 11.06
N ASN A 288 12.64 -23.55 10.71
CA ASN A 288 12.89 -24.98 10.51
C ASN A 288 13.72 -25.61 11.63
N SER A 289 14.82 -24.97 12.03
CA SER A 289 15.72 -25.55 13.04
C SER A 289 16.66 -24.53 13.63
N TYR A 290 17.05 -24.75 14.89
CA TYR A 290 18.10 -23.99 15.56
C TYR A 290 19.01 -24.96 16.34
N THR A 291 20.32 -24.91 16.12
CA THR A 291 21.31 -25.70 16.86
C THR A 291 22.54 -24.88 17.20
N VAL A 292 23.18 -25.23 18.32
CA VAL A 292 24.45 -24.67 18.75
C VAL A 292 25.42 -25.82 18.94
N ASN A 293 26.59 -25.76 18.30
CA ASN A 293 27.63 -26.78 18.49
C ASN A 293 28.48 -26.50 19.75
N ASP A 294 29.40 -27.41 20.08
CA ASP A 294 30.28 -27.30 21.25
C ASP A 294 31.19 -26.05 21.24
N GLU A 295 31.38 -25.43 20.08
CA GLU A 295 32.19 -24.21 19.89
C GLU A 295 31.34 -22.92 19.96
N GLY A 296 30.03 -23.03 20.20
CA GLY A 296 29.11 -21.89 20.20
C GLY A 296 28.69 -21.40 18.81
N VAL A 297 29.01 -22.14 17.75
CA VAL A 297 28.56 -21.83 16.39
C VAL A 297 27.09 -22.19 16.23
N ILE A 298 26.30 -21.23 15.77
CA ILE A 298 24.85 -21.33 15.62
C ILE A 298 24.51 -21.70 14.18
N THR A 299 23.77 -22.79 14.00
CA THR A 299 23.11 -23.11 12.74
C THR A 299 21.61 -22.87 12.90
N SER A 300 21.08 -21.89 12.17
CA SER A 300 19.67 -21.51 12.21
C SER A 300 19.11 -21.51 10.79
N GLN A 301 17.94 -22.10 10.60
CA GLN A 301 17.31 -22.25 9.28
C GLN A 301 15.83 -21.89 9.32
N ASN A 302 15.39 -21.23 8.26
CA ASN A 302 13.98 -21.07 7.91
C ASN A 302 13.63 -21.94 6.70
N LYS A 303 12.35 -21.96 6.36
CA LYS A 303 11.89 -22.45 5.06
C LYS A 303 12.08 -21.38 3.98
N GLY A 304 12.18 -21.85 2.75
CA GLY A 304 12.32 -21.03 1.56
C GLY A 304 11.64 -21.71 0.37
N LEU A 305 11.07 -20.92 -0.53
CA LEU A 305 10.66 -21.37 -1.86
C LEU A 305 11.90 -21.43 -2.75
N MET A 306 12.42 -22.64 -2.94
CA MET A 306 13.63 -22.89 -3.73
C MET A 306 13.30 -22.99 -5.21
N LYS A 307 13.97 -22.18 -6.03
CA LYS A 307 13.94 -22.35 -7.48
C LYS A 307 14.94 -23.44 -7.90
N THR A 308 14.50 -24.39 -8.70
CA THR A 308 15.35 -25.43 -9.30
C THR A 308 15.28 -25.35 -10.81
N VAL A 309 16.43 -25.11 -11.45
CA VAL A 309 16.59 -25.01 -12.91
C VAL A 309 17.69 -25.99 -13.32
N THR A 310 17.29 -27.14 -13.82
CA THR A 310 18.16 -28.21 -14.31
C THR A 310 17.62 -28.73 -15.64
N THR A 311 18.32 -29.68 -16.26
CA THR A 311 17.80 -30.35 -17.46
C THR A 311 16.54 -31.18 -17.21
N LYS A 312 16.30 -31.62 -15.96
CA LYS A 312 15.11 -32.40 -15.58
C LYS A 312 14.01 -31.55 -14.97
N TYR A 313 14.37 -30.65 -14.07
CA TYR A 313 13.43 -29.90 -13.24
C TYR A 313 13.52 -28.40 -13.50
N GLN A 314 12.37 -27.78 -13.72
CA GLN A 314 12.11 -26.35 -13.88
C GLN A 314 10.96 -25.97 -12.95
N ARG A 315 11.25 -25.87 -11.65
CA ARG A 315 10.22 -25.85 -10.61
C ARG A 315 10.54 -25.00 -9.39
N PHE A 316 9.52 -24.75 -8.59
CA PHE A 316 9.62 -24.36 -7.19
C PHE A 316 9.22 -25.50 -6.25
N THR A 317 9.95 -25.62 -5.14
CA THR A 317 9.65 -26.52 -4.01
C THR A 317 10.00 -25.84 -2.69
N VAL A 318 9.41 -26.25 -1.58
CA VAL A 318 9.88 -25.81 -0.25
C VAL A 318 11.17 -26.54 0.12
N ALA A 319 12.16 -25.79 0.59
CA ALA A 319 13.39 -26.33 1.16
C ALA A 319 13.89 -25.46 2.32
N ASN A 320 14.94 -25.90 3.00
CA ASN A 320 15.54 -25.15 4.09
C ASN A 320 16.54 -24.11 3.55
N ILE A 321 16.54 -22.93 4.14
CA ILE A 321 17.49 -21.85 3.87
C ILE A 321 18.19 -21.47 5.18
N ALA A 322 19.49 -21.19 5.12
CA ALA A 322 20.25 -20.73 6.27
C ALA A 322 19.94 -19.27 6.59
N ASN A 323 19.68 -18.96 7.86
CA ASN A 323 19.28 -17.61 8.29
C ASN A 323 20.40 -16.58 8.22
N TYR A 324 21.67 -17.01 8.17
CA TYR A 324 22.81 -16.12 7.99
C TYR A 324 23.11 -15.81 6.51
N GLY A 325 22.49 -16.54 5.57
CA GLY A 325 22.66 -16.33 4.13
C GLY A 325 21.85 -15.14 3.62
N GLY A 326 21.60 -15.11 2.31
CA GLY A 326 20.80 -14.07 1.68
C GLY A 326 20.04 -14.56 0.45
N ALA A 327 18.78 -14.16 0.34
CA ALA A 327 17.86 -14.58 -0.73
C ALA A 327 16.83 -13.48 -1.01
N ASN A 328 16.03 -13.63 -2.07
CA ASN A 328 14.98 -12.67 -2.39
C ASN A 328 13.81 -12.76 -1.40
N VAL A 329 13.05 -11.68 -1.31
CA VAL A 329 11.81 -11.59 -0.53
C VAL A 329 10.66 -11.23 -1.44
N ARG A 330 9.49 -11.80 -1.15
CA ARG A 330 8.18 -11.38 -1.66
C ARG A 330 7.19 -11.45 -0.51
N CYS A 331 6.16 -10.61 -0.57
CA CYS A 331 5.14 -10.55 0.47
C CYS A 331 3.80 -11.07 -0.06
N ILE A 332 2.96 -11.56 0.85
CA ILE A 332 1.56 -11.89 0.62
C ILE A 332 0.69 -10.89 1.36
N LYS A 333 -0.43 -10.49 0.77
CA LYS A 333 -1.41 -9.62 1.42
C LYS A 333 -2.13 -10.39 2.52
N ASP A 334 -2.30 -9.77 3.68
CA ASP A 334 -3.04 -10.37 4.80
C ASP A 334 -4.47 -10.72 4.39
N ALA A 335 -5.00 -11.80 4.96
CA ALA A 335 -6.41 -12.14 4.79
C ALA A 335 -7.28 -11.11 5.53
N GLU A 336 -8.34 -10.64 4.87
CA GLU A 336 -9.38 -9.78 5.47
C GLU A 336 -10.25 -10.51 6.51
#